data_AF-A0A397EYW1-F1
#
_entry.id   AF-A0A397EYW1-F1
#
_cell.length_a   1.000
_cell.length_b   1.000
_cell.length_c   1.000
_cell.angle_alpha   90.00
_cell.angle_beta   90.00
_cell.angle_gamma   90.00
#
_symmetry.space_group_name_H-M   'P 1'
#
loop_
_entity.id
_entity.type
_entity.pdbx_description
1 polymer ?
#
loop_
_entity_poly.entity_id
_entity_poly.type
_entity_poly.pdbx_seq_one_letter_code
_entity_poly.pdbx_strand_id
1 'polypeptide(L)'
;MLLTPAILVLYIFGRRGEALFHFVQQMVQGMWLGNVAILVEQWHGMSTEIYIIGDKSRISCITSAERAVWISNHRTRIDWMLLWSLGLRTNTLHQLKIVLKDSLRAVPVFGWAMQAFQFIFLSRDWKTDEKALTRLLTHLGRARPNSTYLLFPEGTDLAPSSVIKSNQFAATRGLPPRHYTLTAWFPLFVCWDDNDMTYPCSYDLTLCYVDHKDTKDQRPSEASLLSGHMPSAIKILLERIPIESIPLDAASLRQWMDDRFAAKEAMLDQWYTLQTLPPAAERILDHDILRRAHLVQAYWILLCTLCFMMLYQYPLVRWYRVRFV
;
A
#
# COMPACT_ATOMS: atom_id res chain seq x y z
N MET A 1 10.88 21.88 7.05
CA MET A 1 9.60 21.76 7.78
C MET A 1 8.60 22.67 7.07
N LEU A 2 7.74 22.14 6.21
CA LEU A 2 6.66 22.93 5.61
C LEU A 2 5.64 23.21 6.72
N LEU A 3 5.50 24.48 7.09
CA LEU A 3 4.46 24.96 8.01
C LEU A 3 3.10 24.75 7.34
N THR A 4 2.53 23.56 7.47
CA THR A 4 1.15 23.33 7.06
C THR A 4 0.22 24.03 8.06
N PRO A 5 -0.92 24.60 7.61
CA PRO A 5 -1.93 25.18 8.50
C PRO A 5 -2.39 24.25 9.62
N ALA A 6 -2.20 22.94 9.45
CA ALA A 6 -2.41 21.91 10.46
C ALA A 6 -1.60 22.15 11.75
N ILE A 7 -0.37 22.69 11.67
CA ILE A 7 0.46 22.95 12.85
C ILE A 7 -0.19 24.00 13.78
N LEU A 8 -0.84 25.02 13.21
CA LEU A 8 -1.57 26.03 13.99
C LEU A 8 -2.79 25.43 14.70
N VAL A 9 -3.55 24.56 14.02
CA VAL A 9 -4.69 23.85 14.61
C VAL A 9 -4.25 22.88 15.71
N LEU A 10 -3.15 22.15 15.49
CA LEU A 10 -2.56 21.24 16.48
C LEU A 10 -2.04 21.99 17.71
N TYR A 11 -1.41 23.15 17.50
CA TYR A 11 -0.87 23.99 18.57
C TYR A 11 -1.98 24.65 19.41
N ILE A 12 -3.05 25.14 18.79
CA ILE A 12 -4.14 25.86 19.47
C ILE A 12 -5.08 24.90 20.21
N PHE A 13 -5.40 23.74 19.65
CA PHE A 13 -6.42 22.82 20.19
C PHE A 13 -5.84 21.60 20.91
N GLY A 14 -4.51 21.48 21.02
CA GLY A 14 -3.82 20.38 21.70
C GLY A 14 -4.31 18.99 21.26
N ARG A 15 -4.55 18.09 22.22
CA ARG A 15 -5.01 16.71 21.95
C ARG A 15 -6.31 16.63 21.14
N ARG A 16 -7.23 17.59 21.29
CA ARG A 16 -8.49 17.63 20.52
C ARG A 16 -8.24 18.00 19.06
N GLY A 17 -7.32 18.93 18.82
CA GLY A 17 -6.85 19.28 17.48
C GLY A 17 -6.17 18.10 16.79
N GLU A 18 -5.36 17.34 17.55
CA GLU A 18 -4.69 16.13 17.06
C GLU A 18 -5.69 15.04 16.65
N ALA A 19 -6.66 14.75 17.51
CA ALA A 19 -7.73 13.80 17.20
C ALA A 19 -8.53 14.20 15.96
N LEU A 20 -8.91 15.49 15.84
CA LEU A 20 -9.63 16.01 14.68
C LEU A 20 -8.79 15.92 13.40
N PHE A 21 -7.52 16.32 13.47
CA PHE A 21 -6.61 16.22 12.34
C PHE A 21 -6.49 14.76 11.87
N HIS A 22 -6.39 13.80 12.79
CA HIS A 22 -6.29 12.37 12.44
C HIS A 22 -7.58 11.85 11.82
N PHE A 23 -8.73 12.19 12.38
CA PHE A 23 -10.02 11.83 11.79
C PHE A 23 -10.15 12.35 10.36
N VAL A 24 -9.87 13.64 10.14
CA VAL A 24 -9.93 14.26 8.81
C VAL A 24 -8.90 13.64 7.87
N GLN A 25 -7.66 13.43 8.35
CA GLN A 25 -6.60 12.79 7.58
C GLN A 25 -7.02 11.40 7.11
N GLN A 26 -7.52 10.55 8.00
CA GLN A 26 -7.93 9.18 7.69
C GLN A 26 -9.13 9.16 6.73
N MET A 27 -10.10 10.06 6.92
CA MET A 27 -11.22 10.21 6.00
C MET A 27 -10.74 10.60 4.60
N VAL A 28 -9.94 11.67 4.49
CA VAL A 28 -9.39 12.14 3.20
C VAL A 28 -8.55 11.05 2.55
N GLN A 29 -7.69 10.35 3.32
CA GLN A 29 -6.88 9.24 2.83
C GLN A 29 -7.75 8.11 2.28
N GLY A 30 -8.72 7.63 3.07
CA GLY A 30 -9.62 6.56 2.64
C GLY A 30 -10.36 6.92 1.35
N MET A 31 -10.88 8.15 1.26
CA MET A 31 -11.56 8.65 0.08
C MET A 31 -10.62 8.83 -1.12
N TRP A 32 -9.38 9.25 -0.90
CA TRP A 32 -8.39 9.46 -1.97
C TRP A 32 -7.91 8.13 -2.56
N LEU A 33 -7.43 7.21 -1.71
CA LEU A 33 -6.97 5.90 -2.17
C LEU A 33 -8.13 5.08 -2.75
N GLY A 34 -9.32 5.21 -2.14
CA GLY A 34 -10.54 4.56 -2.64
C GLY A 34 -10.91 5.04 -4.02
N ASN A 35 -10.84 6.37 -4.26
CA ASN A 35 -11.13 6.94 -5.58
C ASN A 35 -10.20 6.35 -6.64
N VAL A 36 -8.90 6.23 -6.36
CA VAL A 36 -7.96 5.64 -7.32
C VAL A 36 -8.27 4.16 -7.58
N ALA A 37 -8.57 3.36 -6.54
CA ALA A 37 -8.97 1.96 -6.74
C ALA A 37 -10.22 1.85 -7.64
N ILE A 38 -11.22 2.70 -7.40
CA ILE A 38 -12.44 2.76 -8.20
C ILE A 38 -12.15 3.18 -9.63
N LEU A 39 -11.28 4.18 -9.86
CA LEU A 39 -10.89 4.60 -11.20
C LEU A 39 -10.24 3.46 -11.98
N VAL A 40 -9.33 2.71 -11.35
CA VAL A 40 -8.67 1.57 -11.98
C VAL A 40 -9.67 0.45 -12.30
N GLU A 41 -10.57 0.11 -11.39
CA GLU A 41 -11.52 -0.98 -11.60
C GLU A 41 -12.68 -0.62 -12.54
N GLN A 42 -13.27 0.57 -12.39
CA GLN A 42 -14.49 0.96 -13.10
C GLN A 42 -14.23 1.74 -14.39
N TRP A 43 -13.22 2.63 -14.42
CA TRP A 43 -12.97 3.48 -15.60
C TRP A 43 -11.95 2.85 -16.55
N HIS A 44 -10.96 2.12 -16.03
CA HIS A 44 -10.01 1.38 -16.85
C HIS A 44 -10.40 -0.10 -17.05
N GLY A 45 -11.50 -0.56 -16.44
CA GLY A 45 -12.07 -1.88 -16.67
C GLY A 45 -11.22 -3.06 -16.15
N MET A 46 -10.26 -2.80 -15.25
CA MET A 46 -9.44 -3.85 -14.65
C MET A 46 -10.24 -4.64 -13.59
N SER A 47 -10.41 -5.94 -13.80
CA SER A 47 -11.02 -6.83 -12.79
C SER A 47 -10.02 -7.10 -11.65
N THR A 48 -10.48 -7.01 -10.40
CA THR A 48 -9.68 -7.42 -9.24
C THR A 48 -10.30 -8.64 -8.58
N GLU A 49 -9.54 -9.73 -8.53
CA GLU A 49 -9.97 -10.98 -7.94
C GLU A 49 -9.10 -11.29 -6.72
N ILE A 50 -9.73 -11.53 -5.58
CA ILE A 50 -9.03 -11.78 -4.32
C ILE A 50 -9.26 -13.22 -3.93
N TYR A 51 -8.19 -13.91 -3.59
CA TYR A 51 -8.20 -15.31 -3.20
C TYR A 51 -7.62 -15.46 -1.80
N ILE A 52 -8.24 -16.26 -0.94
CA ILE A 52 -7.67 -16.66 0.34
C ILE A 52 -6.97 -18.01 0.18
N ILE A 53 -5.80 -18.15 0.81
CA ILE A 53 -5.12 -19.43 1.00
C ILE A 53 -5.26 -19.80 2.48
N GLY A 54 -5.83 -20.96 2.78
CA GLY A 54 -5.97 -21.48 4.14
C GLY A 54 -7.38 -21.36 4.74
N ASP A 55 -7.46 -21.04 6.03
CA ASP A 55 -8.70 -21.15 6.82
C ASP A 55 -9.70 -20.01 6.57
N LYS A 56 -10.86 -20.37 5.99
CA LYS A 56 -12.00 -19.46 5.70
C LYS A 56 -12.63 -18.84 6.94
N SER A 57 -12.51 -19.46 8.10
CA SER A 57 -13.09 -18.94 9.34
C SER A 57 -12.62 -17.50 9.66
N ARG A 58 -11.47 -17.12 9.09
CA ARG A 58 -10.79 -15.83 9.28
C ARG A 58 -11.18 -14.73 8.30
N ILE A 59 -12.10 -14.99 7.36
CA ILE A 59 -12.61 -13.95 6.44
C ILE A 59 -13.23 -12.79 7.23
N SER A 60 -13.91 -13.08 8.34
CA SER A 60 -14.50 -12.07 9.23
C SER A 60 -13.44 -11.11 9.81
N CYS A 61 -12.26 -11.62 10.18
CA CYS A 61 -11.13 -10.80 10.63
C CYS A 61 -10.66 -9.86 9.50
N ILE A 62 -10.53 -10.39 8.28
CA ILE A 62 -10.07 -9.64 7.11
C ILE A 62 -11.06 -8.50 6.76
N THR A 63 -12.36 -8.74 6.89
CA THR A 63 -13.40 -7.74 6.57
C THR A 63 -13.69 -6.76 7.70
N SER A 64 -13.28 -7.05 8.94
CA SER A 64 -13.44 -6.17 10.10
C SER A 64 -12.35 -5.10 10.23
N ALA A 65 -11.67 -4.75 9.12
CA ALA A 65 -10.50 -3.86 9.11
C ALA A 65 -9.41 -4.28 10.11
N GLU A 66 -9.19 -5.60 10.29
CA GLU A 66 -8.13 -6.12 11.14
C GLU A 66 -6.79 -5.48 10.77
N ARG A 67 -6.08 -5.04 11.81
CA ARG A 67 -4.75 -4.47 11.68
C ARG A 67 -3.80 -5.55 11.26
N ALA A 68 -3.02 -5.30 10.24
CA ALA A 68 -2.06 -6.27 9.75
C ALA A 68 -0.82 -5.59 9.19
N VAL A 69 0.22 -6.38 9.04
CA VAL A 69 1.37 -6.07 8.20
C VAL A 69 1.13 -6.76 6.86
N TRP A 70 1.03 -5.99 5.77
CA TRP A 70 0.89 -6.52 4.43
C TRP A 70 2.27 -6.65 3.82
N ILE A 71 2.64 -7.87 3.46
CA ILE A 71 3.86 -8.18 2.71
C ILE A 71 3.43 -8.56 1.30
N SER A 72 3.96 -7.90 0.29
CA SER A 72 3.68 -8.23 -1.11
C SER A 72 4.96 -8.40 -1.93
N ASN A 73 4.87 -9.20 -2.99
CA ASN A 73 5.84 -9.10 -4.09
C ASN A 73 5.71 -7.76 -4.83
N HIS A 74 6.79 -7.28 -5.44
CA HIS A 74 6.91 -5.99 -6.09
C HIS A 74 7.37 -6.10 -7.54
N ARG A 75 6.39 -6.29 -8.43
CA ARG A 75 6.62 -6.42 -9.87
C ARG A 75 6.72 -5.08 -10.59
N THR A 76 5.91 -4.09 -10.21
CA THR A 76 5.81 -2.79 -10.89
C THR A 76 5.74 -1.62 -9.91
N ARG A 77 6.08 -0.42 -10.38
CA ARG A 77 6.03 0.80 -9.56
C ARG A 77 4.62 1.21 -9.10
N ILE A 78 3.57 0.60 -9.63
CA ILE A 78 2.18 0.91 -9.28
C ILE A 78 1.50 -0.17 -8.43
N ASP A 79 2.18 -1.25 -8.05
CA ASP A 79 1.58 -2.38 -7.30
C ASP A 79 0.86 -1.94 -6.03
N TRP A 80 1.46 -0.99 -5.29
CA TRP A 80 0.89 -0.42 -4.08
C TRP A 80 -0.48 0.22 -4.30
N MET A 81 -0.73 0.78 -5.50
CA MET A 81 -2.01 1.36 -5.89
C MET A 81 -3.02 0.27 -6.25
N LEU A 82 -2.56 -0.82 -6.87
CA LEU A 82 -3.41 -1.97 -7.21
C LEU A 82 -3.89 -2.71 -5.95
N LEU A 83 -3.05 -2.77 -4.92
CA LEU A 83 -3.44 -3.33 -3.62
C LEU A 83 -4.48 -2.49 -2.88
N TRP A 84 -4.79 -1.26 -3.33
CA TRP A 84 -5.89 -0.49 -2.74
C TRP A 84 -7.26 -1.10 -3.01
N SER A 85 -7.40 -1.91 -4.06
CA SER A 85 -8.62 -2.68 -4.31
C SER A 85 -8.91 -3.70 -3.19
N LEU A 86 -7.87 -4.33 -2.62
CA LEU A 86 -7.99 -5.13 -1.39
C LEU A 86 -8.36 -4.25 -0.20
N GLY A 87 -7.71 -3.08 -0.06
CA GLY A 87 -8.00 -2.14 1.01
C GLY A 87 -9.43 -1.61 1.00
N LEU A 88 -9.97 -1.39 -0.19
CA LEU A 88 -11.33 -0.92 -0.40
C LEU A 88 -12.34 -1.96 0.10
N ARG A 89 -12.12 -3.25 -0.22
CA ARG A 89 -13.01 -4.35 0.19
C ARG A 89 -12.89 -4.69 1.68
N THR A 90 -11.70 -4.52 2.26
CA THR A 90 -11.42 -4.81 3.68
C THR A 90 -11.62 -3.61 4.61
N ASN A 91 -12.02 -2.46 4.08
CA ASN A 91 -12.19 -1.21 4.82
C ASN A 91 -10.91 -0.71 5.52
N THR A 92 -9.72 -0.99 4.97
CA THR A 92 -8.43 -0.64 5.60
C THR A 92 -7.73 0.57 5.00
N LEU A 93 -8.25 1.17 3.90
CA LEU A 93 -7.59 2.29 3.21
C LEU A 93 -7.34 3.52 4.10
N HIS A 94 -8.23 3.80 5.04
CA HIS A 94 -8.11 4.95 5.94
C HIS A 94 -6.95 4.79 6.95
N GLN A 95 -6.57 3.54 7.27
CA GLN A 95 -5.52 3.21 8.23
C GLN A 95 -4.23 2.68 7.58
N LEU A 96 -4.20 2.51 6.25
CA LEU A 96 -3.06 1.98 5.51
C LEU A 96 -1.87 2.96 5.51
N LYS A 97 -0.67 2.49 5.84
CA LYS A 97 0.59 3.24 5.82
C LYS A 97 1.58 2.50 4.95
N ILE A 98 2.08 3.15 3.92
CA ILE A 98 2.85 2.51 2.86
C ILE A 98 4.32 2.89 3.03
N VAL A 99 5.21 1.91 2.93
CA VAL A 99 6.66 2.16 2.86
C VAL A 99 7.05 2.50 1.43
N LEU A 100 7.65 3.67 1.25
CA LEU A 100 7.96 4.29 -0.04
C LEU A 100 9.42 4.76 -0.09
N LYS A 101 9.91 4.99 -1.32
CA LYS A 101 11.23 5.58 -1.57
C LYS A 101 11.25 7.06 -1.15
N ASP A 102 12.28 7.50 -0.43
CA ASP A 102 12.36 8.87 0.11
C ASP A 102 12.35 9.96 -0.98
N SER A 103 12.84 9.67 -2.19
CA SER A 103 12.76 10.60 -3.31
C SER A 103 11.32 11.01 -3.68
N LEU A 104 10.31 10.20 -3.36
CA LEU A 104 8.90 10.53 -3.61
C LEU A 104 8.39 11.66 -2.69
N ARG A 105 9.07 11.91 -1.55
CA ARG A 105 8.72 12.98 -0.61
C ARG A 105 8.73 14.36 -1.27
N ALA A 106 9.65 14.57 -2.22
CA ALA A 106 9.86 15.86 -2.88
C ALA A 106 8.91 16.12 -4.06
N VAL A 107 8.12 15.13 -4.48
CA VAL A 107 7.21 15.29 -5.63
C VAL A 107 6.09 16.27 -5.24
N PRO A 108 5.86 17.35 -6.00
CA PRO A 108 4.77 18.30 -5.70
C PRO A 108 3.41 17.62 -5.71
N VAL A 109 2.49 18.08 -4.85
CA VAL A 109 1.15 17.52 -4.63
C VAL A 109 1.17 16.09 -4.07
N PHE A 110 1.67 15.11 -4.83
CA PHE A 110 1.69 13.70 -4.44
C PHE A 110 2.58 13.45 -3.22
N GLY A 111 3.81 13.95 -3.22
CA GLY A 111 4.73 13.82 -2.09
C GLY A 111 4.24 14.54 -0.84
N TRP A 112 3.51 15.65 -0.99
CA TRP A 112 2.86 16.35 0.13
C TRP A 112 1.68 15.55 0.70
N ALA A 113 0.85 14.97 -0.17
CA ALA A 113 -0.24 14.09 0.24
C ALA A 113 0.28 12.84 0.96
N MET A 114 1.32 12.18 0.43
CA MET A 114 1.96 11.02 1.06
C MET A 114 2.52 11.37 2.45
N GLN A 115 3.10 12.57 2.63
CA GLN A 115 3.54 13.07 3.94
C GLN A 115 2.36 13.33 4.88
N ALA A 116 1.27 13.93 4.39
CA ALA A 116 0.06 14.17 5.17
C ALA A 116 -0.62 12.85 5.58
N PHE A 117 -0.56 11.82 4.74
CA PHE A 117 -1.02 10.47 5.03
C PHE A 117 -0.04 9.68 5.91
N GLN A 118 1.11 10.26 6.26
CA GLN A 118 2.13 9.65 7.11
C GLN A 118 2.62 8.32 6.58
N PHE A 119 2.82 8.26 5.27
CA PHE A 119 3.58 7.18 4.66
C PHE A 119 5.04 7.22 5.15
N ILE A 120 5.66 6.05 5.12
CA ILE A 120 7.00 5.84 5.64
C ILE A 120 7.97 5.97 4.47
N PHE A 121 8.94 6.86 4.57
CA PHE A 121 9.91 7.12 3.51
C PHE A 121 11.27 6.57 3.90
N LEU A 122 11.85 5.73 3.04
CA LEU A 122 13.15 5.10 3.27
C LEU A 122 14.16 5.50 2.18
N SER A 123 15.39 5.76 2.62
CA SER A 123 16.52 6.09 1.76
C SER A 123 17.18 4.86 1.12
N ARG A 124 16.81 3.64 1.57
CA ARG A 124 17.43 2.35 1.21
C ARG A 124 18.85 2.18 1.76
N ASP A 125 19.19 2.94 2.81
CA ASP A 125 20.38 2.75 3.62
C ASP A 125 19.96 2.46 5.05
N TRP A 126 20.08 1.19 5.47
CA TRP A 126 19.64 0.74 6.79
C TRP A 126 20.30 1.52 7.93
N LYS A 127 21.58 1.91 7.79
CA LYS A 127 22.29 2.67 8.83
C LYS A 127 21.64 4.02 9.13
N THR A 128 21.06 4.63 8.10
CA THR A 128 20.35 5.91 8.19
C THR A 128 18.88 5.70 8.57
N ASP A 129 18.25 4.71 7.94
CA ASP A 129 16.80 4.48 8.03
C ASP A 129 16.40 3.89 9.38
N GLU A 130 17.20 3.02 9.99
CA GLU A 130 16.87 2.29 11.24
C GLU A 130 16.36 3.23 12.33
N LYS A 131 17.14 4.26 12.70
CA LYS A 131 16.75 5.19 13.78
C LYS A 131 15.50 5.99 13.46
N ALA A 132 15.36 6.44 12.21
CA ALA A 132 14.20 7.22 11.79
C ALA A 132 12.93 6.35 11.78
N LEU A 133 13.08 5.11 11.33
CA LEU A 133 12.03 4.13 11.23
C LEU A 133 11.57 3.62 12.60
N THR A 134 12.50 3.30 13.51
CA THR A 134 12.18 2.96 14.90
C THR A 134 11.39 4.08 15.54
N ARG A 135 11.85 5.33 15.47
CA ARG A 135 11.13 6.48 16.03
C ARG A 135 9.73 6.64 15.44
N LEU A 136 9.61 6.52 14.12
CA LEU A 136 8.33 6.65 13.43
C LEU A 136 7.37 5.52 13.82
N LEU A 137 7.82 4.27 13.87
CA LEU A 137 7.01 3.14 14.28
C LEU A 137 6.63 3.18 15.76
N THR A 138 7.55 3.56 16.64
CA THR A 138 7.22 3.79 18.07
C THR A 138 6.15 4.85 18.20
N HIS A 139 6.27 5.97 17.47
CA HIS A 139 5.28 7.04 17.50
C HIS A 139 3.94 6.59 16.93
N LEU A 140 3.93 6.02 15.73
CA LEU A 140 2.71 5.49 15.11
C LEU A 140 2.09 4.43 15.99
N GLY A 141 2.89 3.62 16.65
CA GLY A 141 2.41 2.57 17.52
C GLY A 141 1.70 3.07 18.77
N ARG A 142 2.31 4.05 19.47
CA ARG A 142 1.74 4.64 20.69
C ARG A 142 0.60 5.62 20.40
N ALA A 143 0.79 6.49 19.41
CA ALA A 143 -0.20 7.52 19.07
C ALA A 143 -1.37 6.94 18.27
N ARG A 144 -1.13 5.86 17.51
CA ARG A 144 -2.10 5.30 16.55
C ARG A 144 -2.00 3.79 16.45
N PRO A 145 -2.46 3.07 17.48
CA PRO A 145 -2.46 1.62 17.47
C PRO A 145 -3.03 1.09 16.14
N ASN A 146 -4.12 1.65 15.60
CA ASN A 146 -4.87 1.03 14.50
C ASN A 146 -4.29 1.11 13.06
N SER A 147 -3.01 1.41 12.85
CA SER A 147 -2.46 1.50 11.48
C SER A 147 -2.17 0.13 10.86
N THR A 148 -2.43 -0.06 9.56
CA THR A 148 -2.01 -1.24 8.77
C THR A 148 -0.79 -0.86 7.93
N TYR A 149 0.26 -1.67 7.85
CA TYR A 149 1.47 -1.33 7.09
C TYR A 149 1.58 -2.12 5.80
N LEU A 150 1.83 -1.47 4.66
CA LEU A 150 2.15 -2.15 3.39
C LEU A 150 3.64 -2.07 3.09
N LEU A 151 4.23 -3.25 2.89
CA LEU A 151 5.65 -3.47 2.68
C LEU A 151 5.89 -4.29 1.42
N PHE A 152 6.97 -3.93 0.74
CA PHE A 152 7.57 -4.69 -0.34
C PHE A 152 9.00 -5.05 0.08
N PRO A 153 9.22 -6.19 0.75
CA PRO A 153 10.53 -6.58 1.27
C PRO A 153 11.64 -6.69 0.21
N GLU A 154 11.29 -6.81 -1.07
CA GLU A 154 12.22 -6.73 -2.21
C GLU A 154 12.94 -5.38 -2.31
N GLY A 155 12.35 -4.31 -1.75
CA GLY A 155 12.92 -2.97 -1.68
C GLY A 155 12.92 -2.19 -3.01
N THR A 156 12.68 -2.86 -4.15
CA THR A 156 12.57 -2.26 -5.48
C THR A 156 11.72 -3.13 -6.40
N ASP A 157 11.26 -2.55 -7.51
CA ASP A 157 10.51 -3.27 -8.53
C ASP A 157 11.40 -4.24 -9.35
N LEU A 158 10.74 -5.21 -9.98
CA LEU A 158 11.32 -6.29 -10.80
C LEU A 158 11.91 -5.81 -12.14
N ALA A 159 12.56 -4.66 -12.19
CA ALA A 159 13.28 -4.18 -13.37
C ALA A 159 14.42 -5.14 -13.73
N PRO A 160 14.80 -5.30 -15.02
CA PRO A 160 15.84 -6.25 -15.43
C PRO A 160 17.19 -6.05 -14.69
N SER A 161 17.56 -4.79 -14.44
CA SER A 161 18.77 -4.46 -13.69
C SER A 161 18.67 -4.85 -12.21
N SER A 162 17.47 -4.76 -11.60
CA SER A 162 17.20 -5.21 -10.24
C SER A 162 17.30 -6.73 -10.14
N VAL A 163 16.73 -7.46 -11.11
CA VAL A 163 16.80 -8.93 -11.17
C VAL A 163 18.24 -9.41 -11.22
N ILE A 164 19.08 -8.83 -12.10
CA ILE A 164 20.50 -9.18 -12.21
C ILE A 164 21.22 -8.97 -10.87
N LYS A 165 21.05 -7.79 -10.25
CA LYS A 165 21.68 -7.47 -8.96
C LYS A 165 21.20 -8.38 -7.83
N SER A 166 19.90 -8.65 -7.80
CA SER A 166 19.28 -9.54 -6.81
C SER A 166 19.82 -10.96 -6.95
N ASN A 167 19.92 -11.50 -8.17
CA ASN A 167 20.41 -12.85 -8.40
C ASN A 167 21.92 -12.97 -8.14
N GLN A 168 22.71 -11.93 -8.41
CA GLN A 168 24.11 -11.86 -7.98
C GLN A 168 24.24 -11.91 -6.45
N PHE A 169 23.38 -11.18 -5.73
CA PHE A 169 23.34 -11.22 -4.28
C PHE A 169 22.82 -12.55 -3.71
N ALA A 170 21.83 -13.17 -4.34
CA ALA A 170 21.32 -14.49 -3.99
C ALA A 170 22.44 -15.55 -4.10
N ALA A 171 23.24 -15.49 -5.17
CA ALA A 171 24.36 -16.41 -5.39
C ALA A 171 25.42 -16.33 -4.29
N THR A 172 25.73 -15.14 -3.74
CA THR A 172 26.68 -15.02 -2.61
C THR A 172 26.16 -15.65 -1.32
N ARG A 173 24.85 -15.91 -1.24
CA ARG A 173 24.16 -16.56 -0.11
C ARG A 173 23.78 -18.02 -0.39
N GLY A 174 24.14 -18.56 -1.55
CA GLY A 174 23.77 -19.91 -1.96
C GLY A 174 22.27 -20.09 -2.22
N LEU A 175 21.53 -19.02 -2.49
CA LEU A 175 20.10 -19.05 -2.81
C LEU A 175 19.91 -19.25 -4.33
N PRO A 176 18.84 -19.96 -4.76
CA PRO A 176 18.53 -20.11 -6.17
C PRO A 176 18.16 -18.76 -6.81
N PRO A 177 18.41 -18.59 -8.13
CA PRO A 177 17.98 -17.41 -8.85
C PRO A 177 16.45 -17.33 -8.88
N ARG A 178 15.92 -16.11 -8.83
CA ARG A 178 14.48 -15.82 -8.93
C ARG A 178 14.21 -15.01 -10.21
N HIS A 179 13.05 -15.22 -10.81
CA HIS A 179 12.59 -14.62 -12.07
C HIS A 179 11.39 -13.70 -11.86
N TYR A 180 10.48 -14.03 -10.95
CA TYR A 180 9.24 -13.30 -10.71
C TYR A 180 9.25 -12.45 -9.43
N THR A 181 10.22 -12.68 -8.56
CA THR A 181 10.48 -11.93 -7.34
C THR A 181 11.99 -11.65 -7.19
N LEU A 182 12.32 -10.70 -6.33
CA LEU A 182 13.68 -10.39 -5.91
C LEU A 182 13.96 -11.00 -4.52
N THR A 183 15.23 -11.01 -4.14
CA THR A 183 15.64 -11.42 -2.80
C THR A 183 15.12 -10.40 -1.79
N ALA A 184 14.15 -10.84 -1.00
CA ALA A 184 13.53 -10.02 0.03
C ALA A 184 14.45 -9.83 1.23
N TRP A 185 14.50 -8.60 1.72
CA TRP A 185 15.07 -8.33 3.03
C TRP A 185 14.47 -7.06 3.61
N PHE A 186 13.79 -7.20 4.75
CA PHE A 186 13.29 -6.03 5.46
C PHE A 186 13.23 -6.27 6.97
N PRO A 187 14.12 -5.64 7.76
CA PRO A 187 14.27 -5.92 9.19
C PRO A 187 13.19 -5.24 10.08
N LEU A 188 12.08 -4.75 9.51
CA LEU A 188 11.08 -3.98 10.26
C LEU A 188 10.43 -4.75 11.41
N PHE A 189 10.29 -6.06 11.28
CA PHE A 189 9.70 -6.90 12.34
C PHE A 189 10.49 -6.82 13.65
N VAL A 190 11.82 -6.63 13.56
CA VAL A 190 12.67 -6.45 14.75
C VAL A 190 12.33 -5.17 15.49
N CYS A 191 11.91 -4.11 14.79
CA CYS A 191 11.51 -2.85 15.42
C CYS A 191 10.10 -2.89 16.06
N TRP A 192 9.32 -3.97 15.87
CA TRP A 192 7.97 -4.09 16.44
C TRP A 192 7.93 -4.73 17.81
N ASP A 193 8.91 -5.58 18.15
CA ASP A 193 9.00 -6.24 19.46
C ASP A 193 9.25 -5.21 20.59
N ASP A 194 10.16 -4.24 20.37
CA ASP A 194 10.55 -3.23 21.36
C ASP A 194 9.45 -2.21 21.74
N ASN A 195 8.28 -2.23 21.09
CA ASN A 195 7.34 -1.11 21.10
C ASN A 195 5.93 -1.40 21.67
N ASP A 196 5.70 -2.56 22.31
CA ASP A 196 4.36 -2.99 22.76
C ASP A 196 3.32 -3.03 21.61
N MET A 197 3.79 -3.21 20.37
CA MET A 197 2.96 -3.14 19.18
C MET A 197 2.39 -4.49 18.81
N THR A 198 1.26 -4.86 19.42
CA THR A 198 0.57 -6.11 19.12
C THR A 198 -0.25 -5.98 17.83
N TYR A 199 0.32 -6.45 16.72
CA TYR A 199 -0.45 -6.81 15.52
C TYR A 199 -0.97 -8.22 15.66
N PRO A 200 -2.24 -8.54 15.34
CA PRO A 200 -2.71 -9.92 15.40
C PRO A 200 -2.11 -10.79 14.29
N CYS A 201 -1.72 -10.21 13.15
CA CYS A 201 -1.32 -10.97 11.98
C CYS A 201 -0.46 -10.17 10.97
N SER A 202 0.16 -10.93 10.07
CA SER A 202 0.68 -10.49 8.78
C SER A 202 -0.18 -11.06 7.66
N TYR A 203 -0.52 -10.24 6.68
CA TYR A 203 -1.09 -10.70 5.42
C TYR A 203 0.02 -10.85 4.41
N ASP A 204 0.30 -12.10 4.03
CA ASP A 204 1.21 -12.40 2.95
C ASP A 204 0.44 -12.40 1.63
N LEU A 205 0.69 -11.37 0.83
CA LEU A 205 -0.02 -11.06 -0.40
C LEU A 205 0.82 -11.44 -1.61
N THR A 206 0.24 -12.14 -2.57
CA THR A 206 0.91 -12.38 -3.85
C THR A 206 0.07 -11.83 -4.99
N LEU A 207 0.62 -10.81 -5.65
CA LEU A 207 0.01 -10.10 -6.75
C LEU A 207 0.41 -10.75 -8.08
N CYS A 208 -0.60 -11.29 -8.76
CA CYS A 208 -0.48 -11.92 -10.07
C CYS A 208 -1.18 -11.06 -11.13
N TYR A 209 -0.51 -10.86 -12.25
CA TYR A 209 -1.09 -10.18 -13.41
C TYR A 209 -1.64 -11.22 -14.38
N VAL A 210 -2.85 -11.01 -14.91
CA VAL A 210 -3.42 -11.88 -15.95
C VAL A 210 -2.75 -11.62 -17.30
N ASP A 211 -2.58 -10.34 -17.65
CA ASP A 211 -1.85 -9.91 -18.85
C ASP A 211 -0.45 -9.41 -18.51
N HIS A 212 0.33 -9.05 -19.54
CA HIS A 212 1.61 -8.37 -19.38
C HIS A 212 2.67 -9.18 -18.61
N LYS A 213 2.78 -10.48 -18.93
CA LYS A 213 3.51 -11.51 -18.17
C LYS A 213 5.03 -11.43 -18.24
N ASP A 214 5.64 -11.00 -19.34
CA ASP A 214 7.09 -11.22 -19.52
C ASP A 214 7.93 -10.04 -20.00
N THR A 215 7.38 -9.03 -20.66
CA THR A 215 8.20 -7.93 -21.19
C THR A 215 8.00 -6.61 -20.44
N LYS A 216 9.11 -5.91 -20.19
CA LYS A 216 9.14 -4.59 -19.53
C LYS A 216 8.17 -3.60 -20.19
N ASP A 217 8.06 -3.66 -21.52
CA ASP A 217 7.23 -2.76 -22.32
C ASP A 217 5.73 -3.00 -22.14
N GLN A 218 5.36 -4.15 -21.59
CA GLN A 218 3.98 -4.50 -21.29
C GLN A 218 3.61 -4.18 -19.83
N ARG A 219 4.58 -4.07 -18.91
CA ARG A 219 4.25 -3.86 -17.50
C ARG A 219 3.66 -2.48 -17.27
N PRO A 220 2.55 -2.38 -16.52
CA PRO A 220 1.93 -1.10 -16.31
C PRO A 220 2.84 -0.19 -15.48
N SER A 221 2.82 1.09 -15.84
CA SER A 221 3.60 2.15 -15.21
C SER A 221 2.70 3.27 -14.73
N GLU A 222 3.26 4.33 -14.17
CA GLU A 222 2.50 5.51 -13.78
C GLU A 222 1.78 6.14 -14.98
N ALA A 223 2.36 6.05 -16.19
CA ALA A 223 1.72 6.51 -17.42
C ALA A 223 0.51 5.65 -17.80
N SER A 224 0.53 4.34 -17.47
CA SER A 224 -0.60 3.44 -17.70
C SER A 224 -1.85 3.85 -16.93
N LEU A 225 -1.69 4.45 -15.75
CA LEU A 225 -2.79 4.98 -14.95
C LEU A 225 -3.47 6.19 -15.62
N LEU A 226 -2.77 6.90 -16.50
CA LEU A 226 -3.32 8.04 -17.24
C LEU A 226 -3.86 7.63 -18.61
N SER A 227 -3.20 6.69 -19.29
CA SER A 227 -3.60 6.21 -20.61
C SER A 227 -4.67 5.11 -20.56
N GLY A 228 -4.91 4.51 -19.39
CA GLY A 228 -5.81 3.37 -19.22
C GLY A 228 -5.22 2.05 -19.72
N HIS A 229 -3.92 1.99 -20.05
CA HIS A 229 -3.24 0.75 -20.45
C HIS A 229 -2.94 -0.14 -19.23
N MET A 230 -4.02 -0.62 -18.61
CA MET A 230 -4.03 -1.46 -17.43
C MET A 230 -4.21 -2.94 -17.81
N PRO A 231 -3.73 -3.89 -16.98
CA PRO A 231 -4.05 -5.31 -17.18
C PRO A 231 -5.57 -5.51 -17.18
N SER A 232 -6.09 -6.51 -17.92
CA SER A 232 -7.52 -6.84 -17.86
C SER A 232 -7.95 -7.31 -16.48
N ALA A 233 -7.07 -8.00 -15.77
CA ALA A 233 -7.30 -8.44 -14.42
C ALA A 233 -6.02 -8.61 -13.60
N ILE A 234 -6.17 -8.44 -12.29
CA ILE A 234 -5.19 -8.84 -11.29
C ILE A 234 -5.81 -9.86 -10.35
N LYS A 235 -4.97 -10.79 -9.88
CA LYS A 235 -5.32 -11.77 -8.85
C LYS A 235 -4.46 -11.52 -7.63
N ILE A 236 -5.08 -11.34 -6.48
CA ILE A 236 -4.40 -11.12 -5.19
C ILE A 236 -4.63 -12.35 -4.35
N LEU A 237 -3.59 -13.15 -4.13
CA LEU A 237 -3.63 -14.27 -3.20
C LEU A 237 -3.25 -13.76 -1.81
N LEU A 238 -4.06 -14.05 -0.81
CA LEU A 238 -3.91 -13.59 0.57
C LEU A 238 -3.79 -14.80 1.50
N GLU A 239 -2.66 -14.91 2.18
CA GLU A 239 -2.47 -15.83 3.29
C GLU A 239 -2.40 -15.03 4.60
N ARG A 240 -3.22 -15.37 5.59
CA ARG A 240 -3.21 -14.72 6.91
C ARG A 240 -2.32 -15.52 7.86
N ILE A 241 -1.20 -14.91 8.25
CA ILE A 241 -0.19 -15.51 9.13
C ILE A 241 -0.31 -14.87 10.52
N PRO A 242 -0.59 -15.63 11.60
CA PRO A 242 -0.58 -15.09 12.96
C PRO A 242 0.78 -14.48 13.31
N ILE A 243 0.81 -13.31 13.97
CA ILE A 243 2.09 -12.65 14.26
C ILE A 243 3.00 -13.53 15.12
N GLU A 244 2.39 -14.31 16.02
CA GLU A 244 3.06 -15.21 16.98
C GLU A 244 3.84 -16.33 16.27
N SER A 245 3.50 -16.62 15.01
CA SER A 245 4.20 -17.62 14.20
C SER A 245 5.40 -17.06 13.44
N ILE A 246 5.60 -15.73 13.45
CA ILE A 246 6.72 -15.08 12.77
C ILE A 246 7.90 -15.03 13.75
N PRO A 247 9.06 -15.59 13.38
CA PRO A 247 10.23 -15.56 14.26
C PRO A 247 10.74 -14.14 14.44
N LEU A 248 11.20 -13.83 15.67
CA LEU A 248 11.70 -12.52 16.04
C LEU A 248 13.23 -12.40 15.90
N ASP A 249 13.95 -13.51 16.00
CA ASP A 249 15.40 -13.48 15.86
C ASP A 249 15.80 -13.23 14.40
N ALA A 250 16.85 -12.41 14.21
CA ALA A 250 17.21 -11.91 12.88
C ALA A 250 17.59 -13.00 11.87
N ALA A 251 18.10 -14.14 12.33
CA ALA A 251 18.53 -15.24 11.47
C ALA A 251 17.32 -16.04 10.97
N SER A 252 16.45 -16.47 11.88
CA SER A 252 15.23 -17.21 11.55
C SER A 252 14.23 -16.34 10.82
N LEU A 253 14.13 -15.04 11.13
CA LEU A 253 13.30 -14.10 10.36
C LEU A 253 13.78 -13.97 8.92
N ARG A 254 15.10 -13.95 8.70
CA ARG A 254 15.65 -13.95 7.35
C ARG A 254 15.28 -15.24 6.62
N GLN A 255 15.46 -16.40 7.25
CA GLN A 255 15.09 -17.68 6.66
C GLN A 255 13.59 -17.74 6.33
N TRP A 256 12.74 -17.34 7.28
CA TRP A 256 11.30 -17.27 7.11
C TRP A 256 10.91 -16.39 5.92
N MET A 257 11.53 -15.21 5.79
CA MET A 257 11.30 -14.31 4.66
C MET A 257 11.75 -14.95 3.33
N ASP A 258 12.91 -15.60 3.31
CA ASP A 258 13.41 -16.31 2.13
C ASP A 258 12.48 -17.45 1.71
N ASP A 259 11.94 -18.20 2.67
CA ASP A 259 10.98 -19.29 2.45
C ASP A 259 9.65 -18.75 1.90
N ARG A 260 9.14 -17.62 2.44
CA ARG A 260 7.95 -16.94 1.91
C ARG A 260 8.16 -16.52 0.46
N PHE A 261 9.30 -15.92 0.15
CA PHE A 261 9.59 -15.48 -1.21
C PHE A 261 9.90 -16.64 -2.17
N ALA A 262 10.45 -17.76 -1.69
CA ALA A 262 10.56 -18.98 -2.47
C ALA A 262 9.18 -19.57 -2.82
N ALA A 263 8.25 -19.57 -1.86
CA ALA A 263 6.87 -20.01 -2.11
C ALA A 263 6.14 -19.10 -3.10
N LYS A 264 6.31 -17.77 -2.98
CA LYS A 264 5.79 -16.79 -3.96
C LYS A 264 6.35 -17.04 -5.35
N GLU A 265 7.66 -17.26 -5.45
CA GLU A 265 8.33 -17.53 -6.73
C GLU A 265 7.74 -18.76 -7.41
N ALA A 266 7.61 -19.87 -6.69
CA ALA A 266 7.02 -21.10 -7.21
C ALA A 266 5.55 -20.92 -7.63
N MET A 267 4.77 -20.18 -6.83
CA MET A 267 3.36 -19.90 -7.16
C MET A 267 3.24 -19.00 -8.40
N LEU A 268 4.08 -17.98 -8.51
CA LEU A 268 4.11 -17.09 -9.67
C LEU A 268 4.58 -17.83 -10.93
N ASP A 269 5.58 -18.71 -10.81
CA ASP A 269 6.01 -19.59 -11.91
C ASP A 269 4.88 -20.50 -12.39
N GLN A 270 4.18 -21.17 -11.46
CA GLN A 270 3.00 -21.98 -11.78
C GLN A 270 1.91 -21.13 -12.46
N TRP A 271 1.63 -19.94 -11.95
CA TRP A 271 0.65 -19.04 -12.53
C TRP A 271 1.06 -18.63 -13.95
N TYR A 272 2.27 -18.12 -14.17
CA TYR A 272 2.68 -17.61 -15.48
C TYR A 272 2.88 -18.71 -16.53
N THR A 273 3.28 -19.91 -16.11
CA THR A 273 3.49 -21.05 -17.01
C THR A 273 2.19 -21.82 -17.30
N LEU A 274 1.38 -22.10 -16.28
CA LEU A 274 0.22 -22.99 -16.40
C LEU A 274 -1.13 -22.28 -16.30
N GLN A 275 -1.17 -21.00 -15.91
CA GLN A 275 -2.40 -20.25 -15.65
C GLN A 275 -3.31 -20.91 -14.61
N THR A 276 -2.71 -21.64 -13.67
CA THR A 276 -3.42 -22.30 -12.57
C THR A 276 -3.05 -21.66 -11.26
N LEU A 277 -4.06 -21.43 -10.42
CA LEU A 277 -3.85 -21.07 -9.02
C LEU A 277 -3.71 -22.35 -8.18
N PRO A 278 -3.14 -22.27 -6.97
CA PRO A 278 -3.12 -23.39 -6.04
C PRO A 278 -4.54 -23.94 -5.81
N PRO A 279 -4.75 -25.27 -5.74
CA PRO A 279 -6.08 -25.84 -5.50
C PRO A 279 -6.76 -25.37 -4.21
N ALA A 280 -5.97 -24.95 -3.22
CA ALA A 280 -6.44 -24.40 -1.95
C ALA A 280 -6.83 -22.91 -2.03
N ALA A 281 -6.60 -22.24 -3.16
CA ALA A 281 -6.92 -20.83 -3.35
C ALA A 281 -8.41 -20.67 -3.65
N GLU A 282 -9.11 -19.92 -2.81
CA GLU A 282 -10.54 -19.71 -2.95
C GLU A 282 -10.89 -18.25 -3.08
N ARG A 283 -11.80 -17.95 -4.01
CA ARG A 283 -12.20 -16.58 -4.31
C ARG A 283 -13.03 -16.01 -3.16
N ILE A 284 -12.67 -14.81 -2.70
CA ILE A 284 -13.32 -14.09 -1.61
C ILE A 284 -13.53 -12.62 -1.98
N LEU A 285 -14.38 -11.94 -1.21
CA LEU A 285 -14.62 -10.49 -1.35
C LEU A 285 -15.17 -10.10 -2.74
N ASP A 286 -15.94 -10.99 -3.37
CA ASP A 286 -16.62 -10.78 -4.66
C ASP A 286 -17.84 -9.86 -4.58
N HIS A 287 -18.01 -9.15 -3.47
CA HIS A 287 -19.05 -8.16 -3.36
C HIS A 287 -18.74 -6.97 -4.26
N ASP A 288 -19.79 -6.42 -4.83
CA ASP A 288 -19.68 -5.24 -5.67
C ASP A 288 -19.20 -4.02 -4.85
N ILE A 289 -18.28 -3.26 -5.45
CA ILE A 289 -17.74 -2.03 -4.91
C ILE A 289 -18.59 -0.79 -5.22
N LEU A 290 -19.66 -0.90 -6.04
CA LEU A 290 -20.49 0.24 -6.47
C LEU A 290 -21.00 1.09 -5.31
N ARG A 291 -21.47 0.47 -4.21
CA ARG A 291 -21.92 1.23 -3.02
C ARG A 291 -20.81 2.11 -2.43
N ARG A 292 -19.60 1.55 -2.30
CA ARG A 292 -18.42 2.31 -1.85
C ARG A 292 -18.02 3.34 -2.88
N ALA A 293 -18.15 3.04 -4.17
CA ALA A 293 -17.87 3.95 -5.26
C ALA A 293 -18.75 5.20 -5.22
N HIS A 294 -20.06 5.05 -5.05
CA HIS A 294 -20.98 6.17 -4.92
C HIS A 294 -20.68 7.04 -3.70
N LEU A 295 -20.32 6.44 -2.56
CA LEU A 295 -19.94 7.19 -1.36
C LEU A 295 -18.67 8.03 -1.58
N VAL A 296 -17.64 7.43 -2.19
CA VAL A 296 -16.39 8.12 -2.52
C VAL A 296 -16.63 9.24 -3.54
N GLN A 297 -17.41 8.97 -4.58
CA GLN A 297 -17.77 9.98 -5.59
C GLN A 297 -18.57 11.13 -4.98
N ALA A 298 -19.59 10.84 -4.17
CA ALA A 298 -20.38 11.85 -3.48
C ALA A 298 -19.52 12.74 -2.57
N TYR A 299 -18.56 12.13 -1.85
CA TYR A 299 -17.58 12.87 -1.05
C TYR A 299 -16.76 13.84 -1.90
N TRP A 300 -16.19 13.38 -3.02
CA TRP A 300 -15.36 14.24 -3.89
C TRP A 300 -16.17 15.32 -4.59
N ILE A 301 -17.40 15.01 -5.05
CA ILE A 301 -18.31 16.01 -5.62
C ILE A 301 -18.58 17.10 -4.59
N LEU A 302 -19.01 16.71 -3.39
CA LEU A 302 -19.31 17.66 -2.32
C LEU A 302 -18.08 18.53 -1.97
N LEU A 303 -16.91 17.91 -1.78
CA LEU A 303 -15.68 18.62 -1.43
C LEU A 303 -15.29 19.62 -2.54
N CYS A 304 -15.31 19.20 -3.81
CA CYS A 304 -15.00 20.06 -4.94
C CYS A 304 -16.02 21.21 -5.07
N THR A 305 -17.30 20.95 -4.88
CA THR A 305 -18.34 21.99 -4.90
C THR A 305 -18.13 23.00 -3.77
N LEU A 306 -17.84 22.54 -2.54
CA LEU A 306 -17.54 23.42 -1.41
C LEU A 306 -16.29 24.27 -1.68
N CYS A 307 -15.21 23.67 -2.18
CA CYS A 307 -13.98 24.39 -2.55
C CYS A 307 -14.24 25.44 -3.64
N PHE A 308 -15.03 25.10 -4.65
CA PHE A 308 -15.41 26.03 -5.72
C PHE A 308 -16.27 27.19 -5.17
N MET A 309 -17.25 26.91 -4.31
CA MET A 309 -18.05 27.94 -3.66
C MET A 309 -17.21 28.87 -2.78
N MET A 310 -16.28 28.34 -2.00
CA MET A 310 -15.35 29.14 -1.20
C MET A 310 -14.47 30.03 -2.06
N LEU A 311 -13.92 29.48 -3.16
CA LEU A 311 -13.13 30.25 -4.12
C LEU A 311 -13.96 31.36 -4.78
N TYR A 312 -15.21 31.07 -5.15
CA TYR A 312 -16.13 32.05 -5.72
C TYR A 312 -16.51 33.17 -4.75
N GLN A 313 -16.60 32.86 -3.46
CA GLN A 313 -16.88 33.83 -2.41
C GLN A 313 -15.64 34.64 -2.00
N TYR A 314 -14.44 34.22 -2.41
CA TYR A 314 -13.20 34.86 -2.02
C TYR A 314 -13.14 36.31 -2.55
N PRO A 315 -12.90 37.32 -1.69
CA PRO A 315 -13.03 38.73 -2.05
C PRO A 315 -12.21 39.15 -3.27
N LEU A 316 -11.01 38.59 -3.46
CA LEU A 316 -10.14 38.89 -4.61
C LEU A 316 -10.72 38.37 -5.93
N VAL A 317 -11.36 37.21 -5.93
CA VAL A 317 -12.02 36.64 -7.12
C VAL A 317 -13.27 37.44 -7.46
N ARG A 318 -14.05 37.84 -6.44
CA ARG A 318 -15.20 38.73 -6.62
C ARG A 318 -14.80 40.09 -7.14
N TRP A 319 -13.74 40.69 -6.60
CA TRP A 319 -13.20 41.97 -7.03
C TRP A 319 -12.70 41.93 -8.48
N TYR A 320 -11.99 40.87 -8.87
CA TYR A 320 -11.54 40.68 -10.25
C TYR A 320 -12.73 40.62 -11.24
N ARG A 321 -13.78 39.86 -10.91
CA ARG A 321 -14.98 39.79 -11.76
C ARG A 321 -15.70 41.14 -11.88
N VAL A 322 -15.84 41.90 -10.79
CA VAL A 322 -16.49 43.22 -10.82
C VAL A 322 -15.72 44.24 -11.66
N ARG A 323 -14.40 44.06 -11.84
CA ARG A 323 -13.53 45.03 -12.53
C ARG A 323 -13.20 44.68 -13.99
N PHE A 324 -13.30 43.41 -14.39
CA PHE A 324 -12.78 42.92 -15.67
C PHE A 324 -13.72 41.99 -16.46
N VAL A 325 -14.96 41.77 -15.99
CA VAL A 325 -16.03 41.05 -16.72
C VAL A 325 -17.26 41.94 -16.79
#